data_AF-A0A6S7I8T9-F1
#
_entry.id   AF-A0A6S7I8T9-F1
#
_cell.length_a   1.000
_cell.length_b   1.000
_cell.length_c   1.000
_cell.angle_alpha   90.00
_cell.angle_beta   90.00
_cell.angle_gamma   90.00
#
_symmetry.space_group_name_H-M   'P 1'
#
loop_
_entity.id
_entity.type
_entity.pdbx_description
1 polymer ?
#
loop_
_entity_poly.entity_id
_entity_poly.type
_entity_poly.pdbx_seq_one_letter_code
_entity_poly.pdbx_strand_id
1 'polypeptide(L)' 'MKLNIDGLLVYFPYDYIYPEQYSYMFELKRSLDAKGHCLLEMPSGTGKTISLLSLIVAYLM' A
#
# COMPACT_ATOMS: atom_id res chain seq x y z
N MET A 1 -10.35 4.90 -6.58
CA MET A 1 -11.01 4.55 -5.31
C MET A 1 -10.32 5.18 -4.09
N LYS A 2 -11.06 5.49 -3.00
CA LYS A 2 -10.49 5.91 -1.70
C LYS A 2 -10.43 4.72 -0.75
N LEU A 3 -9.26 4.43 -0.18
CA LEU A 3 -9.03 3.32 0.73
C LEU A 3 -8.59 3.83 2.09
N ASN A 4 -9.02 3.19 3.17
CA ASN A 4 -8.49 3.43 4.50
C ASN A 4 -7.54 2.29 4.85
N ILE A 5 -6.24 2.59 4.96
CA ILE A 5 -5.19 1.65 5.35
C ILE A 5 -4.72 2.03 6.76
N ASP A 6 -5.30 1.38 7.77
CA ASP A 6 -4.92 1.58 9.18
C ASP A 6 -4.91 3.06 9.63
N GLY A 7 -5.98 3.78 9.29
CA GLY A 7 -6.15 5.20 9.59
C GLY A 7 -5.60 6.16 8.53
N LEU A 8 -4.84 5.67 7.55
CA LEU A 8 -4.32 6.47 6.44
C LEU A 8 -5.27 6.44 5.24
N LEU A 9 -5.68 7.62 4.75
CA LEU A 9 -6.48 7.74 3.53
C LEU A 9 -5.59 7.63 2.29
N VAL A 10 -5.75 6.55 1.52
CA VAL A 10 -4.99 6.27 0.31
C VAL A 10 -5.87 6.46 -0.93
N TYR A 11 -5.39 7.27 -1.88
CA TYR A 11 -6.02 7.42 -3.19
C TYR A 11 -5.46 6.36 -4.15
N PHE A 12 -6.27 5.36 -4.45
CA PHE A 12 -5.91 4.30 -5.39
C PHE A 12 -6.45 4.63 -6.80
N PRO A 13 -5.63 4.57 -7.86
CA PRO A 13 -5.99 5.09 -9.18
C PRO A 13 -6.89 4.17 -10.01
N TYR A 14 -7.30 3.04 -9.44
CA TYR A 14 -8.23 2.09 -10.05
C TYR A 14 -9.50 1.94 -9.21
N ASP A 15 -10.56 1.48 -9.86
CA ASP A 15 -11.86 1.24 -9.22
C ASP A 15 -11.94 -0.12 -8.52
N TYR A 16 -10.97 -0.99 -8.76
CA TYR A 16 -10.84 -2.30 -8.14
C TYR A 16 -9.45 -2.47 -7.53
N ILE A 17 -9.38 -3.18 -6.41
CA ILE A 17 -8.14 -3.56 -5.72
C ILE A 17 -8.15 -5.06 -5.42
N TYR A 18 -7.01 -5.71 -5.63
CA TYR A 18 -6.82 -7.11 -5.22
C TYR A 18 -6.56 -7.23 -3.71
N PRO A 19 -6.98 -8.31 -3.04
CA PRO A 19 -6.69 -8.54 -1.63
C PRO A 19 -5.19 -8.44 -1.29
N GLU A 20 -4.32 -8.95 -2.17
CA GLU A 20 -2.86 -8.93 -1.98
C GLU A 20 -2.30 -7.52 -2.03
N GLN A 21 -2.87 -6.62 -2.85
CA GLN A 21 -2.48 -5.22 -2.90
C GLN A 21 -2.83 -4.49 -1.60
N TYR A 22 -3.99 -4.78 -1.02
CA TYR A 22 -4.41 -4.23 0.27
C TYR A 22 -3.47 -4.71 1.39
N SER A 23 -3.23 -6.03 1.47
CA SER A 23 -2.31 -6.61 2.46
C SER A 23 -0.90 -6.06 2.34
N TYR A 24 -0.40 -5.89 1.11
CA TYR A 24 0.90 -5.29 0.84
C TYR A 24 0.99 -3.86 1.38
N MET A 25 -0.01 -3.02 1.10
CA MET A 25 -0.05 -1.65 1.59
C MET A 25 -0.16 -1.58 3.13
N PHE A 26 -0.93 -2.48 3.73
CA PHE A 26 -1.08 -2.56 5.18
C PHE A 26 0.24 -2.88 5.89
N GLU A 27 0.95 -3.93 5.45
CA GLU A 27 2.24 -4.32 6.03
C GLU A 27 3.36 -3.29 5.75
N LEU A 28 3.31 -2.64 4.58
CA LEU A 28 4.22 -1.54 4.27
C LEU A 28 3.99 -0.34 5.22
N LYS A 29 2.74 0.05 5.46
CA LYS A 29 2.40 1.14 6.40
C LYS A 29 2.91 0.84 7.80
N ARG A 30 2.66 -0.37 8.31
CA ARG A 30 3.16 -0.81 9.62
C ARG A 30 4.68 -0.73 9.73
N SER A 31 5.38 -1.08 8.65
CA SER A 31 6.85 -1.02 8.59
C SER A 31 7.37 0.42 8.61
N LEU A 32 6.69 1.33 7.91
CA LEU A 32 7.00 2.77 7.92
C LEU A 32 6.77 3.39 9.30
N ASP A 33 5.62 3.09 9.93
CA ASP A 33 5.27 3.56 11.29
C ASP A 33 6.31 3.10 12.33
N ALA A 34 6.78 1.86 12.21
CA ALA A 34 7.82 1.30 13.06
C ALA A 34 9.21 1.91 12.81
N LYS A 35 9.38 2.74 11.76
CA LYS A 35 10.66 3.34 11.32
C LYS A 35 11.74 2.28 11.07
N GLY A 36 11.34 1.11 10.58
CA GLY A 36 12.21 -0.04 10.35
C GLY A 36 12.41 -0.38 8.88
N HIS A 37 13.19 -1.42 8.62
CA HIS A 37 13.30 -2.04 7.30
C HIS A 37 12.30 -3.19 7.18
N CYS A 38 11.76 -3.41 5.99
CA CYS A 38 10.91 -4.56 5.69
C CYS A 38 11.31 -5.21 4.36
N LEU A 39 10.98 -6.49 4.25
CA LEU A 39 11.08 -7.25 3.01
C LEU A 39 9.69 -7.79 2.68
N LEU A 40 9.07 -7.24 1.64
CA LEU A 40 7.71 -7.58 1.24
C LEU A 40 7.72 -8.21 -0.15
N GLU A 41 7.26 -9.45 -0.24
CA GLU A 41 7.02 -10.13 -1.50
C GLU A 41 5.58 -9.93 -1.96
N MET A 42 5.41 -9.64 -3.26
CA MET A 42 4.11 -9.73 -3.92
C MET A 42 4.33 -10.27 -5.34
N PRO A 43 3.51 -11.23 -5.81
CA PRO A 43 3.68 -11.86 -7.13
C PRO A 43 3.69 -10.87 -8.30
N SER A 44 4.31 -11.24 -9.41
CA SER A 44 4.29 -10.43 -10.64
C SER A 44 2.88 -10.30 -11.21
N GLY A 45 2.60 -9.19 -11.92
CA GLY A 45 1.30 -8.95 -12.56
C GLY A 45 0.18 -8.45 -11.63
N THR A 46 0.42 -8.36 -10.31
CA THR A 46 -0.58 -7.95 -9.30
C THR A 46 -0.58 -6.44 -9.02
N GLY A 47 0.25 -5.65 -9.69
CA GLY A 47 0.29 -4.18 -9.51
C GLY A 47 1.11 -3.68 -8.31
N LYS A 48 2.20 -4.37 -7.93
CA LYS A 48 3.09 -3.94 -6.83
C LYS A 48 3.55 -2.49 -6.90
N THR A 49 3.95 -2.05 -8.07
CA THR A 49 4.42 -0.68 -8.27
C THR A 49 3.36 0.34 -7.92
N ILE A 50 2.10 0.11 -8.32
CA ILE A 50 1.04 1.07 -8.05
C ILE A 50 0.62 1.07 -6.58
N SER A 51 0.54 -0.10 -5.94
CA SER A 51 0.25 -0.21 -4.51
C SER A 51 1.31 0.49 -3.66
N LEU A 52 2.59 0.29 -3.99
CA LEU A 52 3.71 0.96 -3.34
C LEU A 52 3.61 2.49 -3.49
N LEU A 53 3.45 2.99 -4.72
CA LEU A 53 3.38 4.43 -4.97
C LEU A 53 2.15 5.08 -4.32
N SER A 54 0.97 4.47 -4.42
CA SER A 54 -0.26 4.98 -3.82
C SER A 54 -0.13 5.15 -2.31
N LEU A 55 0.43 4.17 -1.60
CA LEU A 55 0.62 4.27 -0.16
C LEU A 55 1.70 5.31 0.20
N ILE A 56 2.85 5.26 -0.46
CA ILE A 56 3.97 6.17 -0.13
C ILE A 56 3.58 7.63 -0.35
N VAL A 57 2.90 7.94 -1.46
CA VAL A 57 2.41 9.30 -1.70
C VAL A 57 1.43 9.72 -0.61
N ALA A 58 0.46 8.86 -0.25
CA ALA A 58 -0.48 9.16 0.83
C ALA A 58 0.20 9.36 2.19
N TYR A 59 1.24 8.59 2.49
CA TYR A 59 1.98 8.67 3.76
C TYR A 59 2.80 9.96 3.89
N LEU A 60 3.19 10.56 2.76
CA LEU A 60 3.97 11.81 2.71
C LEU A 60 3.10 13.08 2.76
N MET A 61 1.77 12.95 2.58
CA MET A 61 0.81 14.05 2.62
C MET A 61 0.28 14.27 4.03
#